data_AF-A0A5N0TH42-F1
#
_entry.id   AF-A0A5N0TH42-F1
#
_cell.length_a   1.000
_cell.length_b   1.000
_cell.length_c   1.000
_cell.angle_alpha   90.00
_cell.angle_beta   90.00
_cell.angle_gamma   90.00
#
_symmetry.space_group_name_H-M   'P 1'
#
loop_
_entity.id
_entity.type
_entity.pdbx_description
1 polymer ?
#
loop_
_entity_poly.entity_id
_entity_poly.type
_entity_poly.pdbx_seq_one_letter_code
_entity_poly.pdbx_strand_id
1 'polypeptide(L)' 'MTNENVLRLIRLVTARPEGLTAAWEPETDRLVIEWADFPESPRTALLRASEAGDDDLNAAIRRFVFC' A
#
# COMPACT_ATOMS: atom_id res chain seq x y z
N MET A 1 -4.89 17.14 6.71
CA MET A 1 -4.14 17.32 5.44
C MET A 1 -3.55 15.98 5.09
N THR A 2 -3.79 15.48 3.88
CA THR A 2 -3.21 14.21 3.41
C THR A 2 -1.78 14.45 2.93
N ASN A 3 -0.83 13.62 3.37
CA ASN A 3 0.58 13.76 3.01
C ASN A 3 0.80 13.43 1.52
N GLU A 4 1.55 14.27 0.78
CA GLU A 4 1.83 14.07 -0.65
C GLU A 4 2.51 12.73 -0.93
N ASN A 5 3.38 12.27 -0.02
CA ASN A 5 4.04 10.97 -0.14
C ASN A 5 3.03 9.82 -0.07
N VAL A 6 2.04 9.90 0.83
CA VAL A 6 0.97 8.91 0.95
C VAL A 6 0.16 8.83 -0.35
N LEU A 7 -0.20 9.98 -0.92
CA LEU A 7 -0.94 10.03 -2.20
C LEU A 7 -0.12 9.44 -3.34
N ARG A 8 1.19 9.71 -3.38
CA ARG A 8 2.12 9.11 -4.34
C ARG A 8 2.15 7.58 -4.20
N LEU A 9 2.25 7.06 -2.98
CA LEU A 9 2.27 5.61 -2.72
C LEU A 9 0.95 4.95 -3.14
N ILE A 10 -0.20 5.54 -2.83
CA ILE A 10 -1.52 5.03 -3.27
C ILE A 10 -1.54 4.91 -4.79
N ARG A 11 -1.16 5.97 -5.51
CA ARG A 11 -1.12 5.96 -6.98
C ARG A 11 -0.20 4.87 -7.54
N LEU A 12 0.97 4.67 -6.92
CA LEU A 12 1.89 3.62 -7.34
C LEU A 12 1.31 2.22 -7.13
N VAL A 13 0.58 1.98 -6.05
CA VAL A 13 -0.11 0.69 -5.84
C VAL A 13 -1.21 0.51 -6.87
N THR A 14 -2.10 1.48 -7.05
CA THR A 14 -3.24 1.36 -7.97
C THR A 14 -2.83 1.25 -9.45
N ALA A 15 -1.68 1.81 -9.83
CA ALA A 15 -1.17 1.72 -11.21
C ALA A 15 -0.54 0.36 -11.55
N ARG A 16 -0.45 -0.57 -10.59
CA ARG A 16 0.19 -1.86 -10.81
C ARG A 16 -0.70 -2.84 -11.58
N PRO A 17 -0.13 -3.65 -12.48
CA PRO A 17 -0.88 -4.63 -13.28
C PRO A 17 -1.48 -5.77 -12.43
N GLU A 18 -0.97 -5.98 -11.21
CA GLU A 18 -1.47 -6.99 -10.28
C GLU A 18 -2.88 -6.69 -9.73
N GLY A 19 -3.53 -5.57 -10.06
CA GLY A 19 -4.90 -5.31 -9.60
C GLY A 19 -4.98 -5.05 -8.08
N LEU A 20 -3.97 -4.37 -7.55
CA LEU A 20 -3.90 -3.99 -6.15
C LEU A 20 -4.60 -2.64 -5.90
N THR A 21 -5.13 -2.48 -4.71
CA THR A 21 -5.61 -1.19 -4.20
C THR A 21 -4.90 -0.85 -2.89
N ALA A 22 -4.93 0.43 -2.52
CA ALA A 22 -4.36 0.90 -1.26
C ALA A 22 -5.22 1.97 -0.58
N ALA A 23 -5.28 1.89 0.75
CA ALA A 23 -5.94 2.85 1.62
C ALA A 23 -5.01 3.29 2.74
N TRP A 24 -5.07 4.56 3.13
CA TRP A 24 -4.25 5.10 4.23
C TRP A 24 -5.07 5.22 5.51
N GLU A 25 -4.52 4.68 6.60
CA GLU A 25 -4.99 4.85 7.97
C GLU A 25 -4.18 5.95 8.64
N PRO A 26 -4.70 7.20 8.74
CA PRO A 26 -3.94 8.34 9.25
C PRO A 26 -3.56 8.21 10.73
N GLU A 27 -4.43 7.58 11.54
CA GLU A 27 -4.23 7.42 12.99
C GLU A 27 -2.97 6.60 13.33
N THR A 28 -2.61 5.66 12.46
CA THR A 28 -1.49 4.73 12.65
C THR A 28 -0.36 4.96 11.64
N ASP A 29 -0.54 5.91 10.71
CA ASP A 29 0.29 6.16 9.55
C ASP A 29 0.62 4.88 8.76
N ARG A 30 -0.41 4.09 8.46
CA ARG A 30 -0.31 2.83 7.73
C ARG A 30 -0.94 2.94 6.36
N LEU A 31 -0.26 2.41 5.35
CA LEU A 31 -0.86 2.18 4.03
C LEU A 31 -1.22 0.70 3.93
N VAL A 32 -2.52 0.41 3.94
CA VAL A 32 -3.07 -0.93 3.76
C VAL A 32 -3.12 -1.22 2.26
N ILE A 33 -2.63 -2.40 1.86
CA ILE A 33 -2.60 -2.87 0.47
C ILE A 33 -3.35 -4.19 0.40
N GLU A 34 -4.28 -4.30 -0.54
CA GLU A 34 -5.19 -5.43 -0.72
C GLU A 34 -5.50 -5.66 -2.21
N TRP A 35 -6.07 -6.83 -2.55
CA TRP A 35 -6.55 -7.09 -3.91
C TRP A 35 -7.88 -6.36 -4.15
N ALA A 36 -7.98 -5.60 -5.25
CA ALA A 36 -9.15 -4.76 -5.53
C ALA A 36 -10.47 -5.57 -5.64
N ASP A 37 -10.39 -6.78 -6.20
CA ASP A 37 -11.58 -7.61 -6.47
C ASP A 37 -11.90 -8.62 -5.35
N PHE A 38 -11.08 -8.68 -4.30
CA PHE A 38 -11.24 -9.66 -3.23
C PHE A 38 -11.08 -8.99 -1.85
N PRO A 39 -12.13 -8.37 -1.29
CA PRO A 39 -12.05 -7.67 -0.01
C PRO A 39 -11.68 -8.56 1.18
N GLU A 40 -11.93 -9.88 1.07
CA GLU A 40 -11.58 -10.87 2.10
C GLU A 40 -10.20 -11.52 1.88
N SER A 41 -9.50 -11.13 0.82
CA SER A 41 -8.16 -11.63 0.54
C SER A 41 -7.15 -11.17 1.59
N PRO A 42 -6.00 -11.86 1.71
CA PRO A 42 -4.94 -11.42 2.59
C PRO A 42 -4.59 -9.96 2.30
N ARG A 43 -4.44 -9.14 3.35
CA ARG A 43 -4.00 -7.75 3.25
C ARG A 43 -2.68 -7.55 3.96
N THR A 44 -1.88 -6.62 3.47
CA THR A 44 -0.63 -6.20 4.13
C THR A 44 -0.68 -4.71 4.47
N ALA A 45 0.19 -4.26 5.36
CA ALA A 45 0.30 -2.86 5.72
C ALA A 45 1.76 -2.41 5.66
N LEU A 46 2.00 -1.33 4.92
CA LEU A 46 3.24 -0.56 4.98
C LEU A 46 3.16 0.39 6.19
N LEU A 47 4.14 0.32 7.07
CA LEU A 47 4.25 1.23 8.21
C LEU A 47 4.91 2.55 7.78
N ARG A 48 4.57 3.64 8.47
CA ARG A 48 5.16 4.97 8.25
C ARG A 48 4.99 5.44 6.80
N ALA A 49 3.77 5.36 6.28
CA ALA A 49 3.46 5.73 4.89
C ALA A 49 3.87 7.18 4.56
N SER A 50 3.86 8.06 5.55
CA SER A 50 4.35 9.43 5.40
C SER A 50 5.85 9.54 5.07
N GLU A 51 6.66 8.57 5.47
CA GLU A 51 8.14 8.58 5.35
C GLU A 51 8.68 7.50 4.39
N ALA A 52 7.85 6.52 4.01
CA ALA A 52 8.28 5.36 3.25
C ALA A 52 8.75 5.70 1.81
N GLY A 53 9.80 5.00 1.39
CA GLY A 53 10.36 5.06 0.03
C GLY A 53 9.87 3.93 -0.89
N ASP A 54 10.39 3.91 -2.11
CA ASP A 54 10.03 2.91 -3.13
C ASP A 54 10.47 1.50 -2.74
N ASP A 55 11.60 1.36 -2.06
CA ASP A 55 12.11 0.08 -1.58
C ASP A 55 11.22 -0.53 -0.49
N ASP A 56 10.73 0.30 0.43
CA ASP A 56 9.79 -0.13 1.47
C ASP A 56 8.48 -0.63 0.85
N LEU A 57 7.95 0.13 -0.12
CA LEU A 57 6.76 -0.24 -0.87
C LEU A 57 6.96 -1.57 -1.61
N ASN A 58 8.08 -1.71 -2.33
CA ASN A 58 8.41 -2.93 -3.07
C ASN A 58 8.57 -4.13 -2.12
N ALA A 59 9.19 -3.95 -0.96
CA ALA A 59 9.31 -5.00 0.05
C ALA A 59 7.94 -5.42 0.62
N ALA A 60 7.06 -4.46 0.89
CA ALA A 60 5.69 -4.75 1.37
C ALA A 60 4.88 -5.54 0.33
N ILE A 61 4.96 -5.16 -0.95
CA ILE A 61 4.24 -5.83 -2.05
C ILE A 61 4.83 -7.22 -2.33
N ARG A 62 6.17 -7.39 -2.28
CA ARG A 62 6.78 -8.72 -2.48
C ARG A 62 6.32 -9.73 -1.43
N ARG A 63 6.15 -9.30 -0.18
CA ARG A 63 5.59 -10.16 0.89
C ARG A 63 4.14 -10.59 0.61
N PHE A 64 3.43 -9.87 -0.25
CA PHE A 64 2.05 -10.12 -0.60
C PHE A 64 1.90 -11.01 -1.84
N VAL A 65 2.71 -10.78 -2.89
CA VAL A 65 2.61 -11.50 -4.18
C VAL A 65 3.26 -12.89 -4.17
N PHE A 66 4.23 -13.14 -3.28
CA PHE A 66 5.00 -14.39 -3.24
C PHE A 66 4.78 -15.25 -1.98
N CYS A 67 3.66 -15.06 -1.27
CA CYS A 67 3.20 -16.01 -0.25
C CYS A 67 2.33 -17.11 -0.87
#